data_AF-A0A1S4G948-F1
#
_entry.id   AF-A0A1S4G948-F1
#
_cell.length_a   1.000
_cell.length_b   1.000
_cell.length_c   1.000
_cell.angle_alpha   90.00
_cell.angle_beta   90.00
_cell.angle_gamma   90.00
#
_symmetry.space_group_name_H-M   'P 1'
#
loop_
_entity.id
_entity.type
_entity.pdbx_description
1 polymer ?
#
loop_
_entity_poly.entity_id
_entity_poly.type
_entity_poly.pdbx_seq_one_letter_code
_entity_poly.pdbx_strand_id
1 'polypeptide(L)'
;MQTLLVSISLFVMTHGAYVVRTFADATAYRDECVQQYAGRGSSLIDYMRQVALHTDNADSRWCIVRCILQKADLLDGEGAPHEANVHAQMQHSNAIVEDPDDIRSETSRCLREPPAPDSGGGCLRAYTFFACIQSTEYDLF
;
A
#
# COMPACT_ATOMS: atom_id res chain seq x y z
N MET A 1 19.58 -41.26 35.94
CA MET A 1 19.84 -40.09 35.08
C MET A 1 18.81 -40.11 33.97
N GLN A 2 17.90 -39.15 33.94
CA GLN A 2 16.73 -39.13 33.06
C GLN A 2 16.97 -38.03 32.01
N THR A 3 17.19 -38.42 30.76
CA THR A 3 17.47 -37.49 29.66
C THR A 3 16.15 -36.91 29.13
N LEU A 4 15.93 -35.61 29.37
CA LEU A 4 14.86 -34.84 28.76
C LEU A 4 15.23 -34.53 27.31
N LEU A 5 14.56 -35.19 26.37
CA LEU A 5 14.58 -34.81 24.95
C LEU A 5 13.71 -33.55 24.79
N VAL A 6 14.35 -32.40 24.67
CA VAL A 6 13.70 -31.15 24.30
C VAL A 6 13.47 -31.18 22.80
N SER A 7 12.23 -31.46 22.40
CA SER A 7 11.78 -31.40 21.01
C SER A 7 11.72 -29.93 20.57
N ILE A 8 12.74 -29.46 19.86
CA ILE A 8 12.71 -28.14 19.21
C ILE A 8 11.86 -28.28 17.94
N SER A 9 10.58 -27.91 18.03
CA SER A 9 9.72 -27.76 16.86
C SER A 9 10.20 -26.55 16.05
N LEU A 10 10.94 -26.82 14.97
CA LEU A 10 11.24 -25.84 13.93
C LEU A 10 9.93 -25.49 13.20
N PHE A 11 9.27 -24.42 13.63
CA PHE A 11 8.26 -23.76 12.80
C PHE A 11 8.97 -23.08 11.64
N VAL A 12 9.01 -23.75 10.49
CA VAL A 12 9.37 -23.11 9.23
C VAL A 12 8.22 -22.17 8.87
N MET A 13 8.42 -20.87 9.06
CA MET A 13 7.51 -19.86 8.52
C MET A 13 7.66 -19.86 7.00
N THR A 14 6.79 -20.58 6.31
CA THR A 14 6.64 -20.43 4.87
C THR A 14 6.07 -19.03 4.62
N HIS A 15 6.92 -18.09 4.20
CA HIS A 15 6.47 -16.80 3.71
C HIS A 15 5.68 -17.08 2.42
N GLY A 16 4.35 -16.97 2.48
CA GLY A 16 3.51 -17.15 1.31
C GLY A 16 3.90 -16.15 0.22
N ALA A 17 3.87 -16.59 -1.04
CA ALA A 17 4.10 -15.68 -2.16
C ALA A 17 3.03 -14.57 -2.15
N TYR A 18 3.44 -13.34 -2.45
CA TYR A 18 2.54 -12.20 -2.56
C TYR A 18 1.45 -12.48 -3.60
N VAL A 19 0.21 -12.12 -3.26
CA VAL A 19 -0.95 -12.24 -4.15
C VAL A 19 -1.37 -10.84 -4.55
N VAL A 20 -1.27 -10.55 -5.85
CA VAL A 20 -1.68 -9.28 -6.46
C VAL A 20 -3.14 -8.99 -6.12
N ARG A 21 -3.40 -7.76 -5.74
CA ARG A 21 -4.74 -7.27 -5.38
C ARG A 21 -5.40 -6.68 -6.62
N THR A 22 -6.67 -7.02 -6.79
CA THR A 22 -7.50 -6.48 -7.86
C THR A 22 -8.14 -5.16 -7.46
N PHE A 23 -8.68 -4.42 -8.43
CA PHE A 23 -9.55 -3.28 -8.17
C PHE A 23 -10.73 -3.61 -7.24
N ALA A 24 -11.26 -4.83 -7.29
CA ALA A 24 -12.33 -5.29 -6.41
C ALA A 24 -11.86 -5.43 -4.96
N ASP A 25 -10.66 -5.97 -4.75
CA ASP A 25 -10.04 -6.05 -3.42
C ASP A 25 -9.81 -4.64 -2.84
N ALA A 26 -9.25 -3.73 -3.64
CA ALA A 26 -9.01 -2.35 -3.23
C ALA A 26 -10.31 -1.59 -2.90
N THR A 27 -11.39 -1.89 -3.63
CA THR A 27 -12.74 -1.36 -3.36
C THR A 27 -13.26 -1.87 -2.00
N ALA A 28 -13.10 -3.15 -1.70
CA ALA A 28 -13.49 -3.70 -0.40
C ALA A 28 -12.66 -3.10 0.75
N TYR A 29 -11.33 -2.98 0.56
CA TYR A 29 -10.45 -2.36 1.56
C TYR A 29 -10.83 -0.91 1.83
N ARG A 30 -11.17 -0.13 0.79
CA ARG A 30 -11.68 1.23 0.95
C ARG A 30 -12.90 1.25 1.84
N ASP A 31 -13.90 0.40 1.60
CA ASP A 31 -15.14 0.40 2.37
C ASP A 31 -14.88 0.10 3.85
N GLU A 32 -14.00 -0.84 4.15
CA GLU A 32 -13.58 -1.13 5.52
C GLU A 32 -12.83 0.05 6.17
N CYS A 33 -11.88 0.65 5.45
CA CYS A 33 -11.07 1.77 5.95
C CYS A 33 -11.91 3.06 6.13
N VAL A 34 -12.86 3.31 5.23
CA VAL A 34 -13.80 4.43 5.32
C VAL A 34 -14.67 4.32 6.56
N GLN A 35 -15.14 3.11 6.90
CA GLN A 35 -15.87 2.88 8.16
C GLN A 35 -14.98 3.17 9.38
N GLN A 36 -13.71 2.74 9.35
CA GLN A 36 -12.77 2.97 10.44
C GLN A 36 -12.47 4.46 10.69
N TYR A 37 -12.37 5.27 9.63
CA TYR A 37 -12.03 6.69 9.71
C TYR A 37 -13.23 7.63 9.50
N ALA A 38 -14.46 7.09 9.55
CA ALA A 38 -15.72 7.82 9.35
C ALA A 38 -15.78 8.67 8.06
N GLY A 39 -15.09 8.25 7.00
CA GLY A 39 -15.25 8.83 5.67
C GLY A 39 -16.66 8.56 5.12
N ARG A 40 -17.14 9.36 4.16
CA ARG A 40 -18.43 9.11 3.50
C ARG A 40 -18.34 9.30 1.99
N GLY A 41 -18.83 8.30 1.25
CA GLY A 41 -19.34 8.41 -0.13
C GLY A 41 -18.37 8.89 -1.21
N SER A 42 -17.79 7.95 -1.96
CA SER A 42 -17.24 8.13 -3.31
C SER A 42 -16.77 6.77 -3.86
N SER A 43 -16.66 6.61 -5.18
CA SER A 43 -15.98 5.43 -5.75
C SER A 43 -14.49 5.43 -5.34
N LEU A 44 -13.76 4.32 -5.50
CA LEU A 44 -12.34 4.28 -5.12
C LEU A 44 -11.54 5.35 -5.87
N ILE A 45 -11.80 5.49 -7.17
CA ILE A 45 -11.16 6.50 -8.03
C ILE A 45 -11.53 7.92 -7.59
N ASP A 46 -12.82 8.19 -7.36
CA ASP A 46 -13.26 9.52 -6.93
C ASP A 46 -12.73 9.88 -5.54
N TYR A 47 -12.65 8.89 -4.65
CA TYR A 47 -12.04 9.03 -3.34
C TYR A 47 -10.57 9.44 -3.47
N MET A 48 -9.79 8.68 -4.24
CA MET A 48 -8.37 8.94 -4.48
C MET A 48 -8.13 10.32 -5.12
N ARG A 49 -9.00 10.74 -6.04
CA ARG A 49 -8.98 12.10 -6.62
C ARG A 49 -9.31 13.20 -5.62
N GLN A 50 -10.30 13.00 -4.76
CA GLN A 50 -10.68 13.98 -3.73
C GLN A 50 -9.55 14.21 -2.73
N VAL A 51 -8.78 13.17 -2.39
CA VAL A 51 -7.60 13.31 -1.53
C VAL A 51 -6.56 14.26 -2.18
N ALA A 52 -6.42 14.23 -3.50
CA ALA A 52 -5.49 15.09 -4.25
C ALA A 52 -5.91 16.56 -4.34
N LEU A 53 -7.20 16.86 -4.20
CA LEU A 53 -7.73 18.22 -4.29
C LEU A 53 -7.72 18.97 -2.94
N HIS A 54 -7.32 18.31 -1.84
CA HIS A 54 -7.19 18.88 -0.49
C HIS A 54 -8.42 19.67 0.02
N THR A 55 -9.63 19.36 -0.46
CA THR A 55 -10.80 20.22 -0.27
C THR A 55 -11.41 20.20 1.15
N ASP A 56 -10.88 19.40 2.08
CA ASP A 56 -11.43 19.10 3.42
C ASP A 56 -10.57 18.04 4.19
N ASN A 57 -10.83 17.81 5.50
CA ASN A 57 -10.08 17.00 6.49
C ASN A 57 -9.05 15.99 5.92
N ALA A 58 -7.88 16.49 5.53
CA ALA A 58 -6.91 15.75 4.73
C ALA A 58 -6.30 14.57 5.50
N ASP A 59 -6.10 14.72 6.81
CA ASP A 59 -5.50 13.71 7.67
C ASP A 59 -6.30 12.40 7.68
N SER A 60 -7.61 12.47 7.87
CA SER A 60 -8.47 11.28 7.88
C SER A 60 -8.48 10.60 6.51
N ARG A 61 -8.38 11.38 5.43
CA ARG A 61 -8.38 10.81 4.08
C ARG A 61 -7.07 10.13 3.70
N TRP A 62 -5.94 10.72 4.07
CA TRP A 62 -4.63 10.09 3.93
C TRP A 62 -4.53 8.80 4.74
N CYS A 63 -5.15 8.75 5.92
CA CYS A 63 -5.13 7.53 6.74
C CYS A 63 -5.97 6.39 6.15
N ILE A 64 -7.04 6.70 5.41
CA ILE A 64 -7.77 5.68 4.64
C ILE A 64 -6.88 5.10 3.53
N VAL A 65 -6.10 5.94 2.83
CA VAL A 65 -5.12 5.46 1.83
C VAL A 65 -4.07 4.57 2.48
N ARG A 66 -3.49 4.99 3.62
CA ARG A 66 -2.58 4.13 4.40
C ARG A 66 -3.21 2.79 4.75
N CYS A 67 -4.45 2.79 5.24
CA CYS A 67 -5.17 1.58 5.61
C CYS A 67 -5.39 0.63 4.41
N ILE A 68 -5.73 1.17 3.23
CA ILE A 68 -5.87 0.38 1.99
C ILE A 68 -4.54 -0.29 1.64
N LEU A 69 -3.44 0.46 1.67
CA LEU A 69 -2.11 -0.07 1.35
C LEU A 69 -1.65 -1.13 2.36
N GLN A 70 -1.97 -0.98 3.64
CA GLN A 70 -1.67 -1.98 4.67
C GLN A 70 -2.50 -3.26 4.48
N LYS A 71 -3.79 -3.14 4.15
CA LYS A 71 -4.64 -4.31 3.83
C LYS A 71 -4.19 -5.02 2.56
N ALA A 72 -3.65 -4.28 1.60
CA ALA A 72 -3.07 -4.82 0.38
C ALA A 72 -1.67 -5.47 0.59
N ASP A 73 -1.12 -5.43 1.81
CA ASP A 73 0.23 -5.90 2.15
C ASP A 73 1.33 -5.15 1.37
N LEU A 74 1.09 -3.87 1.07
CA LEU A 74 2.04 -2.98 0.39
C LEU A 74 2.82 -2.11 1.37
N LEU A 75 2.26 -1.90 2.56
CA LEU A 75 2.91 -1.27 3.70
C LEU A 75 2.78 -2.18 4.93
N ASP A 76 3.78 -2.18 5.79
CA ASP A 76 3.71 -2.81 7.10
C ASP A 76 2.85 -2.00 8.10
N GLY A 77 2.72 -2.50 9.33
CA GLY A 77 1.98 -1.83 10.40
C GLY A 77 2.51 -0.43 10.73
N GLU A 78 3.81 -0.21 10.62
CA GLU A 78 4.48 1.07 10.86
C GLU A 78 4.39 2.03 9.66
N GLY A 79 3.95 1.52 8.50
CA GLY A 79 3.82 2.27 7.26
C GLY A 79 5.08 2.23 6.38
N ALA A 80 6.01 1.31 6.64
CA ALA A 80 7.15 1.06 5.77
C ALA A 80 6.73 0.16 4.60
N PRO A 81 7.21 0.44 3.37
CA PRO A 81 6.79 -0.29 2.19
C PRO A 81 7.39 -1.69 2.09
N HIS A 82 6.58 -2.63 1.61
CA HIS A 82 7.01 -3.95 1.18
C HIS A 82 7.42 -3.91 -0.29
N GLU A 83 8.67 -3.51 -0.57
CA GLU A 83 9.14 -3.20 -1.94
C GLU A 83 8.84 -4.31 -2.96
N ALA A 84 9.05 -5.58 -2.58
CA ALA A 84 8.78 -6.73 -3.44
C ALA A 84 7.29 -6.85 -3.80
N ASN A 85 6.40 -6.57 -2.85
CA ASN A 85 4.96 -6.62 -3.04
C ASN A 85 4.48 -5.45 -3.91
N VAL A 86 5.03 -4.24 -3.69
CA VAL A 86 4.74 -3.07 -4.52
C VAL A 86 5.16 -3.32 -5.96
N HIS A 87 6.37 -3.84 -6.18
CA HIS A 87 6.86 -4.16 -7.52
C HIS A 87 5.98 -5.20 -8.21
N ALA A 88 5.62 -6.28 -7.51
CA ALA A 88 4.72 -7.30 -8.04
C ALA A 88 3.33 -6.72 -8.35
N GLN A 89 2.79 -5.87 -7.48
CA GLN A 89 1.49 -5.21 -7.69
C GLN A 89 1.50 -4.33 -8.96
N MET A 90 2.53 -3.48 -9.12
CA MET A 90 2.67 -2.59 -10.26
C MET A 90 2.94 -3.33 -11.59
N GLN A 91 3.62 -4.48 -11.54
CA GLN A 91 3.86 -5.29 -12.73
C GLN A 91 2.57 -5.88 -13.33
N HIS A 92 1.53 -6.06 -12.50
CA HIS A 92 0.29 -6.71 -12.91
C HIS A 92 -0.86 -5.73 -13.18
N SER A 93 -0.72 -4.45 -12.85
CA SER A 93 -1.75 -3.43 -12.98
C SER A 93 -1.79 -2.82 -14.38
N ASN A 94 -2.42 -3.54 -15.30
CA ASN A 94 -2.97 -3.06 -16.59
C ASN A 94 -2.05 -2.26 -17.54
N ALA A 95 -0.77 -2.06 -17.22
CA ALA A 95 0.21 -1.58 -18.15
C ALA A 95 0.50 -2.72 -19.13
N ILE A 96 0.35 -2.41 -20.42
CA ILE A 96 0.98 -3.15 -21.51
C ILE A 96 2.39 -3.47 -21.03
N VAL A 97 2.79 -4.76 -21.04
CA VAL A 97 4.05 -5.24 -20.46
C VAL A 97 5.21 -4.31 -20.83
N GLU A 98 5.52 -3.39 -19.93
CA GLU A 98 6.67 -2.50 -20.01
C GLU A 98 7.86 -3.17 -19.35
N ASP A 99 9.04 -2.62 -19.61
CA ASP A 99 10.29 -3.16 -19.10
C ASP A 99 10.20 -3.32 -17.57
N PRO A 100 10.35 -4.54 -17.02
CA PRO A 100 10.36 -4.75 -15.58
C PRO A 100 11.39 -3.89 -14.84
N ASP A 101 12.46 -3.47 -15.52
CA ASP A 101 13.46 -2.57 -14.97
C ASP A 101 12.95 -1.12 -14.85
N ASP A 102 12.07 -0.67 -15.76
CA ASP A 102 11.42 0.65 -15.69
C ASP A 102 10.43 0.71 -14.52
N ILE A 103 9.58 -0.32 -14.37
CA ILE A 103 8.68 -0.43 -13.21
C ILE A 103 9.48 -0.40 -11.90
N ARG A 104 10.59 -1.17 -11.83
CA ARG A 104 11.44 -1.19 -10.63
C ARG A 104 12.06 0.17 -10.34
N SER A 105 12.51 0.88 -11.37
CA SER A 105 13.06 2.22 -11.26
C SER A 105 12.03 3.21 -10.70
N GLU A 106 10.82 3.20 -11.24
CA GLU A 106 9.72 4.08 -10.82
C GLU A 106 9.23 3.76 -9.40
N THR A 107 9.05 2.47 -9.08
CA THR A 107 8.77 2.05 -7.70
C THR A 107 9.87 2.55 -6.75
N SER A 108 11.13 2.33 -7.10
CA SER A 108 12.27 2.78 -6.28
C SER A 108 12.33 4.30 -6.10
N ARG A 109 11.96 5.06 -7.13
CA ARG A 109 11.87 6.53 -7.09
C ARG A 109 10.82 6.96 -6.07
N CYS A 110 9.61 6.40 -6.15
CA CYS A 110 8.50 6.72 -5.25
C CYS A 110 8.76 6.28 -3.80
N LEU A 111 9.49 5.19 -3.59
CA LEU A 111 9.87 4.72 -2.25
C LEU A 111 10.90 5.63 -1.55
N ARG A 112 11.73 6.34 -2.34
CA ARG A 112 12.80 7.20 -1.82
C ARG A 112 12.39 8.67 -1.71
N GLU A 113 11.20 9.03 -2.15
CA GLU A 113 10.75 10.42 -2.12
C GLU A 113 10.66 10.91 -0.66
N PRO A 114 11.37 11.99 -0.29
CA PRO A 114 11.47 12.41 1.09
C PRO A 114 10.08 12.83 1.60
N PRO A 115 9.74 12.50 2.85
CA PRO A 115 8.45 12.90 3.41
C PRO A 115 8.32 14.42 3.40
N ALA A 116 7.13 14.92 3.07
CA ALA A 116 6.83 16.34 3.20
C ALA A 116 7.12 16.80 4.65
N PRO A 117 7.90 17.87 4.85
CA PRO A 117 8.21 18.36 6.18
C PRO A 117 6.93 18.92 6.80
N ASP A 118 6.58 18.36 7.96
CA ASP A 118 5.65 18.90 8.95
C ASP A 118 4.23 19.23 8.47
N SER A 119 3.32 18.24 8.53
CA SER A 119 1.89 18.43 8.94
C SER A 119 0.97 17.19 8.82
N GLY A 120 1.41 16.03 8.31
CA GLY A 120 0.47 14.89 8.08
C GLY A 120 0.91 13.48 8.51
N GLY A 121 2.04 13.35 9.22
CA GLY A 121 2.49 12.08 9.82
C GLY A 121 2.63 10.90 8.85
N GLY A 122 2.54 9.67 9.37
CA GLY A 122 2.66 8.43 8.57
C GLY A 122 1.54 8.24 7.54
N CYS A 123 0.39 8.89 7.71
CA CYS A 123 -0.71 8.85 6.74
C CYS A 123 -0.39 9.68 5.49
N LEU A 124 0.09 10.92 5.65
CA LEU A 124 0.54 11.73 4.53
C LEU A 124 1.68 11.04 3.78
N ARG A 125 2.63 10.40 4.49
CA ARG A 125 3.70 9.63 3.84
C ARG A 125 3.15 8.52 2.95
N ALA A 126 2.22 7.72 3.45
CA ALA A 126 1.58 6.67 2.67
C ALA A 126 0.82 7.23 1.46
N TYR A 127 0.16 8.37 1.63
CA TYR A 127 -0.49 9.06 0.53
C TYR A 127 0.49 9.61 -0.52
N THR A 128 1.58 10.26 -0.12
CA THR A 128 2.61 10.76 -1.05
C THR A 128 3.21 9.63 -1.87
N PHE A 129 3.52 8.51 -1.22
CA PHE A 129 3.95 7.30 -1.90
C PHE A 129 2.92 6.82 -2.94
N PHE A 130 1.66 6.69 -2.53
CA PHE A 130 0.56 6.31 -3.43
C PHE A 130 0.40 7.30 -4.60
N ALA A 131 0.43 8.59 -4.32
CA ALA A 131 0.29 9.65 -5.33
C ALA A 131 1.45 9.64 -6.34
N CYS A 132 2.68 9.35 -5.88
CA CYS A 132 3.81 9.18 -6.78
C CYS A 132 3.58 8.00 -7.73
N ILE A 133 3.11 6.86 -7.24
CA ILE A 133 2.79 5.70 -8.10
C ILE A 133 1.70 6.06 -9.11
N GLN A 134 0.59 6.67 -8.68
CA GLN A 134 -0.48 7.09 -9.58
C GLN A 134 -0.09 8.21 -10.57
N SER A 135 1.07 8.85 -10.38
CA SER A 135 1.64 9.82 -11.34
C SER A 135 2.44 9.15 -12.46
N THR A 136 2.75 7.86 -12.29
CA THR A 136 3.35 7.02 -13.34
C THR A 136 2.27 6.54 -14.31
N GLU A 137 2.68 5.85 -15.38
CA GLU A 137 1.75 5.16 -16.28
C GLU A 137 1.19 3.84 -15.71
N TYR A 138 1.68 3.44 -14.53
CA TYR A 138 1.24 2.26 -13.80
C TYR A 138 0.21 2.63 -12.74
N ASP A 139 -0.97 2.03 -12.82
CA ASP A 139 -1.93 2.11 -11.72
C ASP A 139 -1.53 1.16 -10.60
N LEU A 140 -1.96 1.37 -9.36
CA LEU A 140 -1.72 0.39 -8.29
C LEU A 140 -2.81 -0.70 -8.22
N PHE A 141 -4.02 -0.45 -8.72
CA PHE A 141 -5.18 -1.36 -8.63
C PHE A 141 -6.10 -1.30 -9.86
#